data_AF-O45300-F1
#
_entry.id   AF-O45300-F1
#
_cell.length_a   1.000
_cell.length_b   1.000
_cell.length_c   1.000
_cell.angle_alpha   90.00
_cell.angle_beta   90.00
_cell.angle_gamma   90.00
#
_symmetry.space_group_name_H-M   'P 1'
#
loop_
_entity.id
_entity.type
_entity.pdbx_description
1 polymer ?
#
loop_
_entity_poly.entity_id
_entity_poly.type
_entity_poly.pdbx_seq_one_letter_code
_entity_poly.pdbx_strand_id
1 'polypeptide(L)'
;MSFNISQENEFQTMYIKYFNKTYSIIEGSYNYYLFVFYIQIALIFIVLFYYLLNVYIDIKTCQFSTNTQKIHHAIYLPCVLGHVMCLIQKILLIKDSPAGDDMTNPVFYYISLFRAIFCFPGFYCLSAFVAERWFATYFLNDYEKNQRTWLVGLILWIIYSIAFISALDFHTAPSTVIHVTIFILLSCLAYLSNYLNFLLNRSYYYKSNRSDGGGYSLAQRFQISDNIRFSFFFNRLALSIAFFQISGPMCLLIDNLNISRSWKNLNTVVFDTILLLYAIVTPFVIYHHNPKYRTELQKIANSIRNIRVRTNKNQIMPMDSLDESFNSLRIQDTFGKTIVFNVTEQTSTYFEKLDRAWS
;
A
#
# COMPACT_ATOMS: atom_id res chain seq x y z
N MET A 1 32.01 -10.52 -49.94
CA MET A 1 32.14 -9.17 -49.34
C MET A 1 31.40 -9.21 -48.02
N SER A 2 32.15 -9.17 -46.93
CA SER A 2 31.65 -9.10 -45.56
C SER A 2 30.82 -7.82 -45.41
N PHE A 3 29.51 -7.96 -45.21
CA PHE A 3 28.73 -6.87 -44.62
C PHE A 3 29.23 -6.71 -43.20
N ASN A 4 30.12 -5.73 -43.01
CA ASN A 4 30.31 -5.08 -41.73
C ASN A 4 28.93 -4.56 -41.33
N ILE A 5 28.20 -5.36 -40.55
CA ILE A 5 27.22 -4.84 -39.62
C ILE A 5 28.06 -3.97 -38.71
N SER A 6 28.11 -2.70 -39.08
CA SER A 6 28.43 -1.59 -38.21
C SER A 6 27.96 -1.98 -36.83
N GLN A 7 28.93 -2.08 -35.91
CA GLN A 7 28.65 -1.98 -34.48
C GLN A 7 27.87 -0.69 -34.31
N GLU A 8 26.55 -0.79 -34.42
CA GLU A 8 25.62 0.16 -33.85
C GLU A 8 25.94 0.12 -32.36
N ASN A 9 26.83 1.03 -31.97
CA ASN A 9 26.85 1.61 -30.63
C ASN A 9 25.56 2.40 -30.40
N GLU A 10 24.40 1.87 -30.83
CA GLU A 10 23.11 2.28 -30.33
C GLU A 10 23.18 2.00 -28.83
N PHE A 11 23.21 3.08 -28.05
CA PHE A 11 22.84 3.01 -26.65
C PHE A 11 21.52 2.24 -26.60
N GLN A 12 21.59 0.98 -26.19
CA GLN A 12 20.46 0.07 -26.25
C GLN A 12 19.46 0.57 -25.21
N THR A 13 18.45 1.31 -25.65
CA THR A 13 17.41 1.87 -24.78
C THR A 13 16.83 0.74 -23.93
N MET A 14 16.99 0.84 -22.61
CA MET A 14 16.47 -0.18 -21.71
C MET A 14 15.00 0.13 -21.40
N TYR A 15 14.14 -0.86 -21.58
CA TYR A 15 12.72 -0.75 -21.27
C TYR A 15 12.43 -1.47 -19.96
N ILE A 16 11.52 -0.93 -19.14
CA ILE A 16 11.05 -1.65 -17.97
C ILE A 16 10.20 -2.83 -18.43
N LYS A 17 10.83 -4.00 -18.49
CA LYS A 17 10.21 -5.28 -18.82
C LYS A 17 9.49 -5.31 -20.17
N TYR A 18 10.29 -5.60 -21.18
CA TYR A 18 9.84 -5.90 -22.53
C TYR A 18 9.42 -7.37 -22.66
N PHE A 19 8.27 -7.63 -23.29
CA PHE A 19 7.82 -8.96 -23.67
C PHE A 19 7.86 -9.12 -25.19
N ASN A 20 8.66 -10.06 -25.69
CA ASN A 20 8.73 -10.35 -27.11
C ASN A 20 7.63 -11.32 -27.53
N LYS A 21 6.54 -10.78 -28.07
CA LYS A 21 5.40 -11.58 -28.52
C LYS A 21 5.77 -12.49 -29.69
N THR A 22 6.40 -11.95 -30.73
CA THR A 22 6.78 -12.69 -31.95
C THR A 22 7.61 -13.93 -31.63
N TYR A 23 8.62 -13.79 -30.76
CA TYR A 23 9.44 -14.91 -30.29
C TYR A 23 8.61 -15.96 -29.54
N SER A 24 7.71 -15.53 -28.65
CA SER A 24 6.85 -16.47 -27.89
C SER A 24 5.84 -17.21 -28.77
N ILE A 25 5.43 -16.63 -29.91
CA ILE A 25 4.59 -17.30 -30.90
C ILE A 25 5.41 -18.36 -31.63
N ILE A 26 6.63 -18.03 -32.06
CA ILE A 26 7.54 -18.97 -32.75
C ILE A 26 7.90 -20.14 -31.83
N GLU A 27 8.13 -19.89 -30.55
CA GLU A 27 8.39 -20.93 -29.53
C GLU A 27 7.13 -21.75 -29.16
N GLY A 28 5.93 -21.24 -29.49
CA GLY A 28 4.66 -21.86 -29.09
C GLY A 28 4.28 -21.63 -27.62
N SER A 29 5.02 -20.78 -26.90
CA SER A 29 4.80 -20.47 -25.48
C SER A 29 3.75 -19.38 -25.25
N TYR A 30 3.35 -18.64 -26.30
CA TYR A 30 2.45 -17.49 -26.19
C TYR A 30 1.09 -17.79 -25.53
N ASN A 31 0.47 -18.95 -25.81
CA ASN A 31 -0.83 -19.30 -25.23
C ASN A 31 -0.78 -19.40 -23.70
N TYR A 32 0.33 -19.90 -23.14
CA TYR A 32 0.53 -19.94 -21.69
C TYR A 32 0.68 -18.52 -21.11
N TYR A 33 1.45 -17.67 -21.78
CA TYR A 33 1.60 -16.28 -21.37
C TYR A 33 0.27 -15.50 -21.46
N LEU A 34 -0.53 -15.75 -22.49
CA LEU A 34 -1.83 -15.12 -22.68
C LEU A 34 -2.80 -15.46 -21.52
N PHE A 35 -2.83 -16.73 -21.11
CA PHE A 35 -3.60 -17.15 -19.93
C PHE A 35 -3.15 -16.41 -18.67
N VAL A 36 -1.84 -16.29 -18.44
CA VAL A 36 -1.30 -15.54 -17.30
C VAL A 36 -1.65 -14.05 -17.39
N PHE A 37 -1.64 -13.45 -18.59
CA PHE A 37 -2.02 -12.04 -18.77
C PHE A 37 -3.49 -11.79 -18.43
N TYR A 38 -4.41 -12.69 -18.77
CA TYR A 38 -5.80 -12.57 -18.35
C TYR A 38 -5.96 -12.63 -16.82
N ILE A 39 -5.21 -13.52 -16.15
CA ILE A 39 -5.18 -13.57 -14.69
C ILE A 39 -4.63 -12.27 -14.11
N GLN A 40 -3.52 -11.77 -14.64
CA GLN A 40 -2.91 -10.51 -14.20
C GLN A 40 -3.90 -9.34 -14.36
N ILE A 41 -4.61 -9.25 -15.48
CA ILE A 41 -5.63 -8.22 -15.71
C ILE A 41 -6.74 -8.30 -14.66
N ALA A 42 -7.27 -9.49 -14.39
CA ALA A 42 -8.30 -9.68 -13.37
C ALA A 42 -7.80 -9.27 -11.97
N LEU A 43 -6.56 -9.64 -11.63
CA LEU A 43 -5.92 -9.26 -10.37
C LEU A 43 -5.67 -7.75 -10.27
N ILE A 44 -5.32 -7.07 -11.38
CA ILE A 44 -5.18 -5.60 -11.40
C ILE A 44 -6.49 -4.95 -10.99
N PHE A 45 -7.64 -5.38 -11.54
CA PHE A 45 -8.94 -4.83 -11.12
C PHE A 45 -9.23 -5.03 -9.63
N ILE A 46 -8.90 -6.20 -9.08
CA ILE A 46 -9.02 -6.48 -7.65
C ILE A 46 -8.12 -5.54 -6.84
N VAL A 47 -6.86 -5.35 -7.26
CA VAL A 47 -5.90 -4.45 -6.63
C VAL A 47 -6.39 -3.00 -6.65
N LEU A 48 -6.96 -2.53 -7.76
CA LEU A 48 -7.51 -1.18 -7.88
C LEU A 48 -8.69 -0.96 -6.93
N PHE A 49 -9.59 -1.94 -6.80
CA PHE A 49 -10.67 -1.87 -5.81
C PHE A 49 -10.13 -1.92 -4.38
N TYR A 50 -9.17 -2.81 -4.13
CA TYR A 50 -8.51 -2.96 -2.84
C TYR A 50 -7.81 -1.66 -2.42
N TYR A 51 -7.20 -0.95 -3.35
CA TYR A 51 -6.63 0.38 -3.13
C TYR A 51 -7.66 1.37 -2.58
N LEU A 52 -8.81 1.51 -3.25
CA LEU A 52 -9.86 2.44 -2.83
C LEU A 52 -10.38 2.11 -1.42
N LEU A 53 -10.52 0.83 -1.13
CA LEU A 53 -10.90 0.36 0.21
C LEU A 53 -9.85 0.73 1.26
N ASN A 54 -8.56 0.56 0.96
CA ASN A 54 -7.47 0.89 1.87
C ASN A 54 -7.42 2.38 2.19
N VAL A 55 -7.51 3.24 1.17
CA VAL A 55 -7.53 4.71 1.37
C VAL A 55 -8.73 5.12 2.23
N TYR A 56 -9.91 4.54 1.98
CA TYR A 56 -11.09 4.81 2.78
C TYR A 56 -10.89 4.48 4.27
N ILE A 57 -10.33 3.30 4.57
CA ILE A 57 -10.13 2.85 5.95
C ILE A 57 -9.03 3.65 6.64
N ASP A 58 -7.95 3.99 5.93
CA ASP A 58 -6.86 4.77 6.53
C ASP A 58 -7.33 6.18 6.91
N ILE A 59 -8.15 6.83 6.06
CA ILE A 59 -8.81 8.10 6.38
C ILE A 59 -9.73 7.97 7.59
N LYS A 60 -10.49 6.86 7.71
CA LYS A 60 -11.42 6.65 8.83
C LYS A 60 -10.73 6.33 10.16
N THR A 61 -9.63 5.58 10.14
CA THR A 61 -8.97 5.11 11.37
C THR A 61 -8.04 6.15 11.99
N CYS A 62 -7.58 7.14 11.22
CA CYS A 62 -6.55 8.11 11.61
C CYS A 62 -5.39 7.42 12.34
N GLN A 63 -4.93 6.28 11.79
CA GLN A 63 -3.98 5.39 12.45
C GLN A 63 -2.61 6.04 12.59
N PHE A 64 -2.15 6.66 11.50
CA PHE A 64 -0.83 7.25 11.41
C PHE A 64 -0.86 8.70 11.88
N SER A 65 0.29 9.21 12.33
CA SER A 65 0.43 10.67 12.45
C SER A 65 0.14 11.29 11.09
N THR A 66 -0.48 12.47 11.08
CA THR A 66 -0.93 13.16 9.85
C THR A 66 0.17 13.21 8.78
N ASN A 67 1.43 13.31 9.19
CA ASN A 67 2.58 13.34 8.29
C ASN A 67 2.91 11.98 7.68
N THR A 68 3.00 10.92 8.49
CA THR A 68 3.22 9.56 8.00
C THR A 68 2.08 9.10 7.10
N GLN A 69 0.83 9.45 7.43
CA GLN A 69 -0.34 9.14 6.60
C GLN A 69 -0.23 9.76 5.21
N LYS A 70 0.16 11.04 5.15
CA LYS A 70 0.38 11.75 3.88
C LYS A 70 1.47 11.09 3.04
N ILE A 71 2.57 10.67 3.66
CA ILE A 71 3.63 9.92 2.97
C ILE A 71 3.09 8.59 2.44
N HIS A 72 2.33 7.86 3.26
CA HIS A 72 1.74 6.59 2.88
C HIS A 72 0.83 6.73 1.66
N HIS A 73 -0.15 7.63 1.71
CA HIS A 73 -1.05 7.90 0.58
C HIS A 73 -0.32 8.40 -0.66
N ALA A 74 0.66 9.28 -0.49
CA ALA A 74 1.45 9.79 -1.60
C ALA A 74 2.17 8.65 -2.32
N ILE A 75 2.84 7.76 -1.61
CA ILE A 75 3.56 6.60 -2.20
C ILE A 75 2.60 5.57 -2.81
N TYR A 76 1.38 5.48 -2.26
CA TYR A 76 0.33 4.59 -2.75
C TYR A 76 -0.20 5.01 -4.13
N LEU A 77 -0.24 6.31 -4.45
CA LEU A 77 -0.75 6.82 -5.73
C LEU A 77 0.08 6.35 -6.96
N PRO A 78 1.42 6.47 -6.99
CA PRO A 78 2.24 5.88 -8.04
C PRO A 78 2.01 4.39 -8.21
N CYS A 79 1.78 3.63 -7.13
CA CYS A 79 1.49 2.21 -7.24
C CYS A 79 0.25 1.95 -8.10
N VAL A 80 -0.84 2.70 -7.90
CA VAL A 80 -2.05 2.61 -8.72
C VAL A 80 -1.76 2.95 -10.18
N LEU A 81 -1.09 4.08 -10.40
CA LEU A 81 -0.76 4.54 -11.76
C LEU A 81 0.13 3.53 -12.49
N GLY A 82 1.08 2.92 -11.79
CA GLY A 82 1.92 1.85 -12.33
C GLY A 82 1.12 0.62 -12.76
N HIS A 83 0.13 0.20 -11.97
CA HIS A 83 -0.77 -0.90 -12.35
C HIS A 83 -1.69 -0.53 -13.52
N VAL A 84 -2.15 0.72 -13.61
CA VAL A 84 -2.90 1.21 -14.77
C VAL A 84 -2.04 1.17 -16.04
N MET A 85 -0.77 1.57 -15.97
CA MET A 85 0.14 1.48 -17.12
C MET A 85 0.43 0.04 -17.51
N CYS A 86 0.59 -0.86 -16.53
CA CYS A 86 0.70 -2.30 -16.78
C CYS A 86 -0.57 -2.83 -17.49
N LEU A 87 -1.76 -2.47 -17.01
CA LEU A 87 -3.03 -2.85 -17.61
C LEU A 87 -3.13 -2.38 -19.07
N ILE A 88 -2.80 -1.11 -19.34
CA ILE A 88 -2.79 -0.56 -20.71
C ILE A 88 -1.86 -1.38 -21.60
N GLN A 89 -0.64 -1.66 -21.15
CA GLN A 89 0.32 -2.44 -21.92
C GLN A 89 -0.21 -3.85 -22.24
N LYS A 90 -0.81 -4.55 -21.27
CA LYS A 90 -1.38 -5.89 -21.48
C LYS A 90 -2.57 -5.86 -22.45
N ILE A 91 -3.45 -4.86 -22.34
CA ILE A 91 -4.58 -4.71 -23.27
C ILE A 91 -4.06 -4.47 -24.70
N LEU A 92 -3.05 -3.62 -24.88
CA LEU A 92 -2.44 -3.37 -26.19
C LEU A 92 -1.77 -4.62 -26.76
N LEU A 93 -1.06 -5.38 -25.91
CA LEU A 93 -0.44 -6.65 -26.28
C LEU A 93 -1.45 -7.71 -26.75
N ILE A 94 -2.61 -7.80 -26.08
CA ILE A 94 -3.69 -8.74 -26.41
C ILE A 94 -4.47 -8.29 -27.66
N LYS A 95 -4.58 -6.98 -27.90
CA LYS A 95 -5.22 -6.41 -29.09
C LYS A 95 -4.30 -6.34 -30.32
N ASP A 96 -3.12 -6.92 -30.23
CA ASP A 96 -2.13 -6.96 -31.32
C ASP A 96 -1.74 -5.56 -31.83
N SER A 97 -1.78 -4.58 -30.92
CA SER A 97 -1.36 -3.21 -31.24
C SER A 97 0.16 -3.11 -31.15
N PRO A 98 0.83 -2.47 -32.13
CA PRO A 98 2.29 -2.29 -32.08
C PRO A 98 2.74 -1.50 -30.83
N ALA A 99 1.87 -0.69 -30.23
CA ALA A 99 2.17 0.00 -28.98
C ALA A 99 2.35 -0.95 -27.77
N GLY A 100 2.01 -2.24 -27.89
CA GLY A 100 2.13 -3.24 -26.83
C GLY A 100 3.50 -3.93 -26.76
N ASP A 101 4.19 -4.11 -27.89
CA ASP A 101 5.38 -4.94 -28.03
C ASP A 101 6.41 -4.50 -29.10
N ASP A 102 6.16 -3.43 -29.84
CA ASP A 102 7.12 -2.87 -30.79
C ASP A 102 8.00 -1.81 -30.12
N MET A 103 9.31 -2.09 -30.03
CA MET A 103 10.28 -1.17 -29.44
C MET A 103 10.47 0.10 -30.28
N THR A 104 10.13 0.07 -31.57
CA THR A 104 10.25 1.24 -32.45
C THR A 104 9.08 2.21 -32.28
N ASN A 105 8.00 1.77 -31.62
CA ASN A 105 6.82 2.58 -31.42
C ASN A 105 7.03 3.56 -30.24
N PRO A 106 6.87 4.88 -30.44
CA PRO A 106 7.06 5.87 -29.36
C PRO A 106 6.07 5.66 -28.19
N VAL A 107 4.86 5.14 -28.46
CA VAL A 107 3.87 4.87 -27.41
C VAL A 107 4.37 3.78 -26.47
N PHE A 108 5.06 2.75 -26.98
CA PHE A 108 5.66 1.71 -26.17
C PHE A 108 6.72 2.28 -25.22
N TYR A 109 7.59 3.16 -25.75
CA TYR A 109 8.59 3.88 -24.95
C TYR A 109 7.95 4.69 -23.82
N TYR A 110 6.90 5.48 -24.11
CA TYR A 110 6.24 6.26 -23.06
C TYR A 110 5.55 5.39 -22.01
N ILE A 111 4.91 4.28 -22.40
CA ILE A 111 4.32 3.33 -21.43
C ILE A 111 5.41 2.76 -20.51
N SER A 112 6.54 2.34 -21.08
CA SER A 112 7.70 1.87 -20.32
C SER A 112 8.23 2.96 -19.37
N LEU A 113 8.39 4.18 -19.85
CA LEU A 113 8.85 5.30 -19.03
C LEU A 113 7.90 5.59 -17.86
N PHE A 114 6.60 5.66 -18.11
CA PHE A 114 5.61 5.88 -17.06
C PHE A 114 5.57 4.73 -16.06
N ARG A 115 5.70 3.47 -16.51
CA ARG A 115 5.84 2.33 -15.61
C ARG A 115 7.04 2.47 -14.68
N ALA A 116 8.19 2.92 -15.19
CA ALA A 116 9.37 3.16 -14.36
C ALA A 116 9.16 4.31 -13.36
N ILE A 117 8.66 5.47 -13.82
CA ILE A 117 8.35 6.64 -13.00
C ILE A 117 7.41 6.28 -11.84
N PHE A 118 6.43 5.41 -12.09
CA PHE A 118 5.43 5.02 -11.09
C PHE A 118 5.87 3.85 -10.21
N CYS A 119 6.77 2.99 -10.68
CA CYS A 119 7.30 1.87 -9.91
C CYS A 119 8.41 2.30 -8.94
N PHE A 120 9.31 3.19 -9.35
CA PHE A 120 10.53 3.52 -8.60
C PHE A 120 10.30 4.19 -7.24
N PRO A 121 9.27 5.04 -7.05
CA PRO A 121 8.92 5.54 -5.70
C PRO A 121 8.65 4.41 -4.70
N GLY A 122 8.17 3.25 -5.17
CA GLY A 122 8.02 2.05 -4.37
C GLY A 122 9.36 1.50 -3.85
N PHE A 123 10.43 1.58 -4.62
CA PHE A 123 11.76 1.15 -4.18
C PHE A 123 12.41 2.13 -3.19
N TYR A 124 12.02 3.41 -3.23
CA TYR A 124 12.53 4.43 -2.31
C TYR A 124 11.67 4.68 -1.06
N CYS A 125 10.51 4.00 -0.95
CA CYS A 125 9.49 4.35 0.04
C CYS A 125 9.96 4.26 1.50
N LEU A 126 10.80 3.27 1.81
CA LEU A 126 11.29 3.04 3.18
C LEU A 126 12.12 4.22 3.69
N SER A 127 12.95 4.80 2.82
CA SER A 127 13.76 5.97 3.14
C SER A 127 12.89 7.18 3.51
N ALA A 128 11.75 7.36 2.84
CA ALA A 128 10.81 8.45 3.14
C ALA A 128 10.22 8.32 4.55
N PHE A 129 9.77 7.12 4.93
CA PHE A 129 9.24 6.86 6.27
C PHE A 129 10.28 7.11 7.36
N VAL A 130 11.52 6.65 7.14
CA VAL A 130 12.59 6.79 8.13
C VAL A 130 13.04 8.24 8.26
N ALA A 131 13.16 8.97 7.15
CA ALA A 131 13.49 10.40 7.17
C ALA A 131 12.45 11.19 7.98
N GLU A 132 11.17 10.92 7.78
CA GLU A 132 10.10 11.58 8.53
C GLU A 132 10.17 11.30 10.04
N ARG A 133 10.54 10.08 10.44
CA ARG A 133 10.77 9.72 11.85
C ARG A 133 12.01 10.38 12.47
N TRP A 134 13.06 10.57 11.67
CA TRP A 134 14.22 11.36 12.11
C TRP A 134 13.83 12.81 12.40
N PHE A 135 13.03 13.44 11.54
CA PHE A 135 12.51 14.78 11.81
C PHE A 135 11.61 14.80 13.05
N ALA A 136 10.76 13.78 13.24
CA ALA A 136 9.94 13.66 14.45
C ALA A 136 10.78 13.51 15.73
N THR A 137 11.95 12.88 15.63
CA THR A 137 12.91 12.76 16.74
C THR A 137 13.71 14.05 16.95
N TYR A 138 14.08 14.75 15.87
CA TYR A 138 14.85 15.99 15.93
C TYR A 138 14.01 17.15 16.49
N PHE A 139 12.77 17.30 16.02
CA PHE A 139 11.84 18.34 16.47
C PHE A 139 11.03 17.91 17.71
N LEU A 140 11.58 17.04 18.56
CA LEU A 140 10.87 16.44 19.69
C LEU A 140 10.13 17.46 20.58
N ASN A 141 10.70 18.66 20.74
CA ASN A 141 10.18 19.71 21.62
C ASN A 141 8.85 20.30 21.15
N ASP A 142 8.59 20.32 19.84
CA ASP A 142 7.46 21.05 19.27
C ASP A 142 6.84 20.38 18.02
N TYR A 143 7.16 19.11 17.77
CA TYR A 143 6.66 18.36 16.62
C TYR A 143 5.12 18.30 16.58
N GLU A 144 4.47 18.09 17.72
CA GLU A 144 2.99 18.09 17.80
C GLU A 144 2.38 19.50 17.75
N LYS A 145 3.07 20.49 18.33
CA LYS A 145 2.58 21.87 18.42
C LYS A 145 2.59 22.54 17.05
N ASN A 146 3.65 22.29 16.28
CA ASN A 146 3.87 22.86 14.97
C ASN A 146 3.84 21.74 13.93
N GLN A 147 2.66 21.50 13.34
CA GLN A 147 2.53 20.57 12.22
C GLN A 147 3.29 21.11 11.00
N ARG A 148 4.55 20.70 10.87
CA ARG A 148 5.45 21.07 9.76
C ARG A 148 5.12 20.26 8.51
N THR A 149 3.95 20.47 7.95
CA THR A 149 3.49 19.78 6.73
C THR A 149 4.42 19.99 5.53
N TRP A 150 5.13 21.12 5.50
CA TRP A 150 6.16 21.41 4.51
C TRP A 150 7.31 20.38 4.50
N LEU A 151 7.64 19.76 5.65
CA LEU A 151 8.65 18.70 5.71
C LEU A 151 8.21 17.47 4.92
N VAL A 152 6.92 17.12 4.99
CA VAL A 152 6.37 16.02 4.20
C VAL A 152 6.44 16.35 2.71
N GLY A 153 6.08 17.58 2.34
CA GLY A 153 6.22 18.07 0.96
C GLY A 153 7.65 17.98 0.46
N LEU A 154 8.63 18.38 1.27
CA LEU A 154 10.05 18.30 0.95
C LEU A 154 10.53 16.86 0.76
N ILE A 155 10.20 15.96 1.69
CA ILE A 155 10.58 14.54 1.59
C ILE A 155 10.01 13.92 0.32
N LEU A 156 8.72 14.15 0.05
CA LEU A 156 8.06 13.62 -1.15
C LEU A 156 8.67 14.21 -2.42
N TRP A 157 8.95 15.52 -2.45
CA TRP A 157 9.59 16.16 -3.59
C TRP A 157 10.96 15.56 -3.89
N ILE A 158 11.78 15.30 -2.88
CA ILE A 158 13.10 14.66 -3.04
C ILE A 158 12.93 13.24 -3.61
N ILE A 159 12.05 12.43 -3.01
CA ILE A 159 11.83 11.04 -3.42
C ILE A 159 11.31 10.96 -4.86
N TYR A 160 10.34 11.81 -5.22
CA TYR A 160 9.82 11.86 -6.58
C TYR A 160 10.84 12.37 -7.59
N SER A 161 11.65 13.37 -7.22
CA SER A 161 12.71 13.88 -8.10
C SER A 161 13.76 12.81 -8.36
N ILE A 162 14.21 12.10 -7.33
CA ILE A 162 15.15 10.97 -7.48
C ILE A 162 14.52 9.88 -8.34
N ALA A 163 13.29 9.47 -8.05
CA ALA A 163 12.60 8.43 -8.83
C ALA A 163 12.42 8.81 -10.30
N PHE A 164 12.08 10.08 -10.58
CA PHE A 164 11.93 10.59 -11.93
C PHE A 164 13.27 10.60 -12.68
N ILE A 165 14.33 11.12 -12.06
CA ILE A 165 15.68 11.13 -12.64
C ILE A 165 16.16 9.70 -12.89
N SER A 166 16.01 8.81 -11.92
CA SER A 166 16.36 7.39 -12.07
C SER A 166 15.54 6.70 -13.16
N ALA A 167 14.27 7.06 -13.35
CA ALA A 167 13.46 6.47 -14.43
C ALA A 167 13.93 6.92 -15.83
N LEU A 168 14.35 8.19 -15.97
CA LEU A 168 14.95 8.69 -17.20
C LEU A 168 16.32 8.04 -17.46
N ASP A 169 17.21 8.07 -16.46
CA ASP A 169 18.55 7.47 -16.56
C ASP A 169 18.46 5.96 -16.83
N PHE A 170 17.50 5.26 -16.25
CA PHE A 170 17.27 3.84 -16.50
C PHE A 170 17.08 3.54 -17.99
N HIS A 171 16.40 4.39 -18.76
CA HIS A 171 16.16 4.12 -20.18
C HIS A 171 17.39 4.42 -21.05
N THR A 172 18.29 5.30 -20.61
CA THR A 172 19.50 5.68 -21.35
C THR A 172 20.77 4.98 -20.89
N ALA A 173 20.75 4.38 -19.69
CA ALA A 173 21.91 3.74 -19.10
C ALA A 173 22.29 2.46 -19.87
N PRO A 174 23.59 2.10 -19.90
CA PRO A 174 24.02 0.84 -20.51
C PRO A 174 23.70 -0.39 -19.65
N SER A 175 23.38 -0.20 -18.36
CA SER A 175 23.10 -1.30 -17.43
C SER A 175 22.19 -0.88 -16.28
N THR A 176 21.33 -1.80 -15.82
CA THR A 176 20.47 -1.59 -14.65
C THR A 176 21.18 -1.81 -13.30
N VAL A 177 22.45 -2.26 -13.30
CA VAL A 177 23.20 -2.63 -12.09
C VAL A 177 23.32 -1.49 -11.10
N ILE A 178 23.58 -0.26 -11.56
CA ILE A 178 23.72 0.92 -10.71
C ILE A 178 22.40 1.21 -9.99
N HIS A 179 21.30 1.23 -10.75
CA HIS A 179 19.95 1.45 -10.23
C HIS A 179 19.59 0.43 -9.14
N VAL A 180 19.80 -0.86 -9.42
CA VAL A 180 19.50 -1.94 -8.48
C VAL A 180 20.36 -1.85 -7.22
N THR A 181 21.65 -1.55 -7.38
CA THR A 181 22.56 -1.35 -6.25
C THR A 181 22.08 -0.21 -5.35
N ILE A 182 21.65 0.91 -5.94
CA ILE A 182 21.11 2.06 -5.20
C ILE A 182 19.81 1.69 -4.47
N PHE A 183 18.87 0.99 -5.12
CA PHE A 183 17.60 0.57 -4.49
C PHE A 183 17.85 -0.31 -3.26
N ILE A 184 18.72 -1.31 -3.39
CA ILE A 184 19.06 -2.24 -2.31
C ILE A 184 19.81 -1.51 -1.20
N LEU A 185 20.80 -0.69 -1.56
CA LEU A 185 21.61 0.06 -0.59
C LEU A 185 20.72 1.01 0.24
N LEU A 186 19.82 1.76 -0.40
CA LEU A 186 18.92 2.66 0.30
C LEU A 186 17.92 1.91 1.19
N SER A 187 17.43 0.75 0.76
CA SER A 187 16.58 -0.11 1.59
C SER A 187 17.32 -0.59 2.84
N CYS A 188 18.57 -1.03 2.70
CA CYS A 188 19.43 -1.42 3.82
C CYS A 188 19.72 -0.23 4.76
N LEU A 189 20.04 0.94 4.21
CA LEU A 189 20.28 2.16 4.97
C LEU A 189 19.03 2.64 5.71
N ALA A 190 17.84 2.50 5.12
CA ALA A 190 16.58 2.81 5.79
C ALA A 190 16.37 1.90 7.01
N TYR A 191 16.62 0.59 6.87
CA TYR A 191 16.51 -0.36 7.99
C TYR A 191 17.50 -0.02 9.12
N LEU A 192 18.78 0.18 8.78
CA LEU A 192 19.81 0.59 9.73
C LEU A 192 19.44 1.92 10.41
N SER A 193 18.96 2.89 9.64
CA SER A 193 18.57 4.20 10.14
C SER A 193 17.37 4.13 11.09
N ASN A 194 16.39 3.27 10.83
CA ASN A 194 15.29 3.00 11.77
C ASN A 194 15.81 2.38 13.08
N TYR A 195 16.76 1.45 13.00
CA TYR A 195 17.38 0.84 14.18
C TYR A 195 18.14 1.88 15.03
N LEU A 196 18.94 2.73 14.40
CA LEU A 196 19.62 3.84 15.09
C LEU A 196 18.63 4.82 15.73
N ASN A 197 17.56 5.16 15.01
CA ASN A 197 16.51 6.03 15.53
C ASN A 197 15.80 5.40 16.74
N PHE A 198 15.55 4.08 16.72
CA PHE A 198 15.03 3.32 17.85
C PHE A 198 15.97 3.38 19.06
N LEU A 199 17.27 3.16 18.87
CA LEU A 199 18.25 3.22 19.97
C LEU A 199 18.30 4.61 20.62
N LEU A 200 18.25 5.67 19.81
CA LEU A 200 18.22 7.04 20.29
C LEU A 200 16.95 7.33 21.10
N ASN A 201 15.77 7.01 20.55
CA ASN A 201 14.50 7.21 21.25
C ASN A 201 14.40 6.34 22.50
N ARG A 202 14.97 5.13 22.51
CA ARG A 202 15.07 4.28 23.71
C ARG A 202 15.91 4.94 24.80
N SER A 203 17.02 5.59 24.44
CA SER A 203 17.82 6.39 25.38
C SER A 203 17.02 7.56 25.96
N TYR A 204 16.28 8.29 25.12
CA TYR A 204 15.39 9.36 25.58
C TYR A 204 14.27 8.84 26.50
N TYR A 205 13.71 7.68 26.20
CA TYR A 205 12.69 7.05 27.01
C TYR A 205 13.20 6.76 28.43
N TYR A 206 14.37 6.13 28.57
CA TYR A 206 14.97 5.88 29.89
C TYR A 206 15.30 7.15 30.67
N LYS A 207 15.77 8.21 29.98
CA LYS A 207 16.00 9.52 30.61
C LYS A 207 14.69 10.14 31.11
N SER A 208 13.62 10.04 30.33
CA SER A 208 12.32 10.62 30.65
C SER A 208 11.57 9.91 31.79
N ASN A 209 11.92 8.65 32.07
CA ASN A 209 11.37 7.85 33.16
C ASN A 209 12.10 8.05 34.50
N ARG A 210 13.07 8.97 34.57
CA ARG A 210 13.67 9.38 35.85
C ARG A 210 12.61 10.07 36.73
N SER A 211 12.82 10.08 38.05
CA SER A 211 11.86 10.56 39.05
C SER A 211 11.41 12.01 38.84
N ASP A 212 12.28 12.85 38.28
CA ASP A 212 12.03 14.24 37.88
C ASP A 212 11.45 14.37 36.46
N GLY A 213 11.24 13.25 35.77
CA GLY A 213 10.86 13.25 34.37
C GLY A 213 11.99 13.51 33.37
N GLY A 214 13.23 13.61 33.85
CA GLY A 214 14.41 13.94 33.05
C GLY A 214 14.33 15.27 32.29
N GLY A 215 13.47 16.20 32.72
CA GLY A 215 13.22 17.47 32.00
C GLY A 215 12.28 17.36 30.79
N TYR A 216 11.66 16.20 30.54
CA TYR A 216 10.73 16.02 29.43
C TYR A 216 9.28 16.31 29.83
N SER A 217 8.64 17.19 29.05
CA SER A 217 7.20 17.43 29.08
C SER A 217 6.40 16.21 28.64
N LEU A 218 5.11 16.17 29.02
CA LEU A 218 4.22 15.06 28.68
C LEU A 218 4.14 14.81 27.16
N ALA A 219 4.08 15.89 26.36
CA ALA A 219 4.03 15.81 24.90
C ALA A 219 5.31 15.17 24.32
N GLN A 220 6.49 15.55 24.82
CA GLN A 220 7.76 14.94 24.39
C GLN A 220 7.81 13.45 24.73
N ARG A 221 7.34 13.05 25.91
CA ARG A 221 7.30 11.62 26.31
C ARG A 221 6.37 10.81 25.42
N PHE A 222 5.22 11.38 25.07
CA PHE A 222 4.29 10.76 24.13
C PHE A 222 4.95 10.58 22.75
N GLN A 223 5.61 11.61 22.22
CA GLN A 223 6.31 11.54 20.93
C GLN A 223 7.46 10.50 20.93
N ILE A 224 8.24 10.40 22.02
CA ILE A 224 9.27 9.35 22.17
C ILE A 224 8.61 7.96 22.10
N SER A 225 7.50 7.76 22.82
CA SER A 225 6.77 6.49 22.83
C SER A 225 6.21 6.16 21.44
N ASP A 226 5.67 7.15 20.73
CA ASP A 226 5.16 7.00 19.38
C ASP A 226 6.27 6.63 18.38
N ASN A 227 7.44 7.29 18.46
CA ASN A 227 8.61 6.95 17.64
C ASN A 227 9.06 5.49 17.86
N ILE A 228 9.14 5.04 19.12
CA ILE A 228 9.48 3.64 19.46
C ILE A 228 8.45 2.68 18.89
N ARG A 229 7.15 2.96 19.09
CA ARG A 229 6.06 2.14 18.56
C ARG A 229 6.11 2.08 17.03
N PHE A 230 6.39 3.20 16.38
CA PHE A 230 6.53 3.27 14.94
C PHE A 230 7.71 2.44 14.46
N SER A 231 8.85 2.43 15.15
CA SER A 231 9.99 1.57 14.75
C SER A 231 9.62 0.09 14.70
N PHE A 232 8.78 -0.41 15.62
CA PHE A 232 8.26 -1.78 15.56
C PHE A 232 7.30 -1.99 14.38
N PHE A 233 6.42 -1.04 14.11
CA PHE A 233 5.55 -1.06 12.94
C PHE A 233 6.37 -1.06 11.64
N PHE A 234 7.39 -0.19 11.55
CA PHE A 234 8.30 -0.09 10.42
C PHE A 234 9.03 -1.41 10.18
N ASN A 235 9.56 -2.06 11.22
CA ASN A 235 10.24 -3.35 11.04
C ASN A 235 9.30 -4.42 10.47
N ARG A 236 8.03 -4.45 10.92
CA ARG A 236 7.02 -5.38 10.39
C ARG A 236 6.67 -5.06 8.94
N LEU A 237 6.49 -3.78 8.62
CA LEU A 237 6.24 -3.31 7.26
C LEU A 237 7.42 -3.64 6.35
N ALA A 238 8.64 -3.28 6.76
CA ALA A 238 9.88 -3.53 6.04
C ALA A 238 10.09 -5.02 5.78
N LEU A 239 9.93 -5.88 6.79
CA LEU A 239 10.03 -7.33 6.60
C LEU A 239 8.98 -7.87 5.62
N SER A 240 7.77 -7.33 5.69
CA SER A 240 6.67 -7.73 4.81
C SER A 240 6.88 -7.31 3.36
N ILE A 241 7.54 -6.17 3.15
CA ILE A 241 7.88 -5.69 1.80
C ILE A 241 9.29 -6.07 1.35
N ALA A 242 10.13 -6.64 2.23
CA ALA A 242 11.53 -6.96 1.95
C ALA A 242 11.66 -7.95 0.79
N PHE A 243 10.79 -8.97 0.75
CA PHE A 243 10.74 -9.89 -0.38
C PHE A 243 10.53 -9.14 -1.70
N PHE A 244 9.65 -8.14 -1.74
CA PHE A 244 9.39 -7.31 -2.93
C PHE A 244 10.55 -6.35 -3.24
N GLN A 245 11.13 -5.73 -2.22
CA GLN A 245 12.28 -4.81 -2.33
C GLN A 245 13.55 -5.51 -2.83
N ILE A 246 13.65 -6.84 -2.69
CA ILE A 246 14.77 -7.62 -3.21
C ILE A 246 14.40 -8.23 -4.56
N SER A 247 13.27 -8.95 -4.64
CA SER A 247 12.90 -9.68 -5.86
C SER A 247 12.61 -8.76 -7.05
N GLY A 248 11.99 -7.58 -6.83
CA GLY A 248 11.74 -6.59 -7.87
C GLY A 248 13.03 -6.09 -8.54
N PRO A 249 14.00 -5.54 -7.79
CA PRO A 249 15.29 -5.13 -8.35
C PRO A 249 16.11 -6.30 -8.92
N MET A 250 16.05 -7.49 -8.32
CA MET A 250 16.71 -8.68 -8.89
C MET A 250 16.15 -9.04 -10.27
N CYS A 251 14.84 -8.95 -10.48
CA CYS A 251 14.25 -9.09 -11.81
C CYS A 251 14.85 -8.07 -12.78
N LEU A 252 15.06 -6.80 -12.39
CA LEU A 252 15.70 -5.79 -13.25
C LEU A 252 17.15 -6.16 -13.62
N LEU A 253 17.90 -6.84 -12.75
CA LEU A 253 19.28 -7.28 -13.06
C LEU A 253 19.32 -8.34 -14.16
N ILE A 254 18.34 -9.23 -14.20
CA ILE A 254 18.26 -10.34 -15.16
C ILE A 254 18.31 -9.83 -16.61
N ASP A 255 17.83 -8.61 -16.88
CA ASP A 255 17.83 -8.06 -18.24
C ASP A 255 19.25 -7.81 -18.78
N ASN A 256 20.23 -7.55 -17.90
CA ASN A 256 21.65 -7.41 -18.26
C ASN A 256 22.33 -8.74 -18.56
N LEU A 257 21.74 -9.88 -18.15
CA LEU A 257 22.35 -11.18 -18.36
C LEU A 257 22.18 -11.61 -19.83
N ASN A 258 23.21 -12.26 -20.37
CA ASN A 258 23.17 -12.85 -21.71
C ASN A 258 22.44 -14.20 -21.71
N ILE A 259 21.14 -14.15 -21.40
CA ILE A 259 20.24 -15.31 -21.35
C ILE A 259 19.26 -15.31 -22.52
N SER A 260 18.71 -16.47 -22.85
CA SER A 260 17.73 -16.63 -23.94
C SER A 260 16.52 -15.70 -23.77
N ARG A 261 15.88 -15.32 -24.89
CA ARG A 261 14.69 -14.47 -24.87
C ARG A 261 13.50 -15.10 -24.14
N SER A 262 13.37 -16.42 -24.15
CA SER A 262 12.33 -17.16 -23.39
C SER A 262 12.41 -16.84 -21.89
N TRP A 263 13.60 -16.92 -21.30
CA TRP A 263 13.83 -16.54 -19.90
C TRP A 263 13.58 -15.05 -19.63
N LYS A 264 13.90 -14.15 -20.58
CA LYS A 264 13.59 -12.71 -20.44
C LYS A 264 12.08 -12.44 -20.47
N ASN A 265 11.33 -13.14 -21.33
CA ASN A 265 9.87 -13.07 -21.36
C ASN A 265 9.25 -13.57 -20.05
N LEU A 266 9.73 -14.70 -19.54
CA LEU A 266 9.31 -15.22 -18.24
C LEU A 266 9.62 -14.21 -17.12
N ASN A 267 10.81 -13.62 -17.11
CA ASN A 267 11.20 -12.59 -16.15
C ASN A 267 10.28 -11.36 -16.17
N THR A 268 9.82 -10.93 -17.34
CA THR A 268 8.81 -9.86 -17.47
C THR A 268 7.49 -10.24 -16.77
N VAL A 269 7.01 -11.47 -16.98
CA VAL A 269 5.79 -11.96 -16.33
C VAL A 269 5.97 -12.10 -14.82
N VAL A 270 7.11 -12.60 -14.37
CA VAL A 270 7.46 -12.73 -12.95
C VAL A 270 7.51 -11.36 -12.28
N PHE A 271 8.16 -10.37 -12.89
CA PHE A 271 8.22 -9.01 -12.37
C PHE A 271 6.83 -8.39 -12.19
N ASP A 272 5.96 -8.47 -13.20
CA ASP A 272 4.58 -7.97 -13.11
C ASP A 272 3.80 -8.67 -11.98
N THR A 273 4.03 -9.98 -11.82
CA THR A 273 3.39 -10.77 -10.77
C THR A 273 3.89 -10.38 -9.37
N ILE A 274 5.19 -10.11 -9.21
CA ILE A 274 5.78 -9.60 -7.97
C ILE A 274 5.16 -8.25 -7.60
N LEU A 275 4.99 -7.34 -8.55
CA LEU A 275 4.34 -6.04 -8.30
C LEU A 275 2.88 -6.19 -7.88
N LEU A 276 2.14 -7.11 -8.50
CA LEU A 276 0.76 -7.40 -8.11
C LEU A 276 0.66 -7.98 -6.69
N LEU A 277 1.51 -8.96 -6.38
CA LEU A 277 1.58 -9.55 -5.05
C LEU A 277 1.95 -8.50 -4.00
N TYR A 278 2.86 -7.58 -4.32
CA TYR A 278 3.23 -6.47 -3.45
C TYR A 278 2.01 -5.60 -3.09
N ALA A 279 1.19 -5.27 -4.09
CA ALA A 279 0.01 -4.44 -3.91
C ALA A 279 -1.10 -5.12 -3.09
N ILE A 280 -1.16 -6.46 -3.10
CA ILE A 280 -2.11 -7.24 -2.29
C ILE A 280 -1.60 -7.45 -0.86
N VAL A 281 -0.32 -7.82 -0.71
CA VAL A 281 0.28 -8.17 0.59
C VAL A 281 0.46 -6.95 1.48
N THR A 282 0.89 -5.82 0.93
CA THR A 282 1.23 -4.63 1.74
C THR A 282 0.06 -4.14 2.59
N PRO A 283 -1.14 -3.90 2.03
CA PRO A 283 -2.27 -3.49 2.85
C PRO A 283 -2.79 -4.62 3.75
N PHE A 284 -2.69 -5.88 3.32
CA PHE A 284 -3.07 -7.03 4.16
C PHE A 284 -2.22 -7.12 5.43
N VAL A 285 -0.92 -6.83 5.34
CA VAL A 285 -0.02 -6.80 6.49
C VAL A 285 -0.34 -5.63 7.41
N ILE A 286 -0.60 -4.44 6.84
CA ILE A 286 -1.00 -3.26 7.61
C ILE A 286 -2.30 -3.57 8.37
N TYR A 287 -3.27 -4.22 7.73
CA TYR A 287 -4.48 -4.74 8.35
C TYR A 287 -4.20 -5.70 9.49
N HIS A 288 -3.39 -6.74 9.25
CA HIS A 288 -3.16 -7.78 10.24
C HIS A 288 -2.51 -7.20 11.51
N HIS A 289 -1.66 -6.19 11.39
CA HIS A 289 -0.94 -5.66 12.54
C HIS A 289 -1.61 -4.46 13.22
N ASN A 290 -2.69 -3.89 12.64
CA ASN A 290 -3.42 -2.79 13.27
C ASN A 290 -4.81 -3.21 13.78
N PRO A 291 -5.03 -3.25 15.11
CA PRO A 291 -6.34 -3.55 15.67
C PRO A 291 -7.42 -2.52 15.28
N LYS A 292 -7.08 -1.23 15.11
CA LYS A 292 -8.08 -0.21 14.71
C LYS A 292 -8.63 -0.51 13.32
N TYR A 293 -7.75 -0.87 12.39
CA TYR A 293 -8.13 -1.25 11.03
C TYR A 293 -9.03 -2.50 11.07
N ARG A 294 -8.69 -3.52 11.87
CA ARG A 294 -9.52 -4.72 12.05
C ARG A 294 -10.94 -4.40 12.50
N THR A 295 -11.09 -3.52 13.49
CA THR A 295 -12.39 -3.09 14.00
C THR A 295 -13.23 -2.39 12.92
N GLU A 296 -12.63 -1.51 12.12
CA GLU A 296 -13.35 -0.83 11.03
C GLU A 296 -13.76 -1.78 9.90
N LEU A 297 -12.90 -2.73 9.50
CA LEU A 297 -13.30 -3.74 8.53
C LEU A 297 -14.42 -4.65 9.06
N GLN A 298 -14.38 -5.02 10.34
CA GLN A 298 -15.48 -5.77 10.96
C GLN A 298 -16.78 -4.97 10.95
N LYS A 299 -16.73 -3.66 11.19
CA LYS A 299 -17.91 -2.77 11.06
C LYS A 299 -18.44 -2.75 9.63
N ILE A 300 -17.58 -2.60 8.63
CA ILE A 300 -17.98 -2.60 7.21
C ILE A 300 -18.59 -3.95 6.83
N ALA A 301 -17.96 -5.06 7.21
CA ALA A 301 -18.47 -6.41 6.97
C ALA A 301 -19.82 -6.63 7.66
N ASN A 302 -19.98 -6.16 8.90
CA ASN A 302 -21.24 -6.23 9.63
C ASN A 302 -22.33 -5.36 8.99
N SER A 303 -22.00 -4.17 8.47
CA SER A 303 -22.93 -3.32 7.73
C SER A 303 -23.40 -3.99 6.45
N ILE A 304 -22.49 -4.59 5.66
CA ILE A 304 -22.84 -5.34 4.45
C ILE A 304 -23.71 -6.55 4.81
N ARG A 305 -23.37 -7.28 5.87
CA ARG A 305 -24.16 -8.41 6.37
C ARG A 305 -25.56 -7.96 6.80
N ASN A 306 -25.68 -6.87 7.53
CA ASN A 306 -26.96 -6.33 7.99
C ASN A 306 -27.83 -5.84 6.83
N ILE A 307 -27.23 -5.25 5.77
CA ILE A 307 -27.93 -4.92 4.54
C ILE A 307 -28.47 -6.19 3.89
N ARG A 308 -27.63 -7.24 3.71
CA ARG A 308 -28.08 -8.53 3.15
C ARG A 308 -29.21 -9.17 3.97
N VAL A 309 -29.13 -9.13 5.29
CA VAL A 309 -30.18 -9.67 6.18
C VAL A 309 -31.48 -8.86 6.05
N ARG A 310 -31.42 -7.53 5.95
CA ARG A 310 -32.61 -6.69 5.70
C ARG A 310 -33.22 -6.94 4.33
N THR A 311 -32.39 -7.09 3.28
CA THR A 311 -32.88 -7.44 1.95
C THR A 311 -33.55 -8.81 1.94
N ASN A 312 -32.99 -9.80 2.64
CA ASN A 312 -33.61 -11.13 2.77
C ASN A 312 -34.91 -11.12 3.59
N LYS A 313 -34.97 -10.35 4.69
CA LYS A 313 -36.20 -10.18 5.48
C LYS A 313 -37.30 -9.51 4.67
N ASN A 314 -36.97 -8.50 3.86
CA ASN A 314 -37.94 -7.82 3.00
C ASN A 314 -38.46 -8.72 1.85
N GLN A 315 -37.78 -9.82 1.53
CA GLN A 315 -38.26 -10.81 0.57
C GLN A 315 -39.11 -11.92 1.20
N ILE A 316 -39.04 -12.10 2.53
CA ILE A 316 -39.74 -13.17 3.24
C ILE A 316 -40.31 -12.63 4.55
N MET A 317 -41.28 -11.71 4.52
CA MET A 317 -42.25 -11.56 5.63
C MET A 317 -43.61 -11.08 5.12
N PRO A 318 -44.68 -11.91 5.19
CA PRO A 318 -46.06 -11.45 5.10
C PRO A 318 -46.43 -10.59 6.34
N MET A 319 -47.42 -9.71 6.16
CA MET A 319 -47.65 -8.48 6.94
C MET A 319 -48.16 -8.66 8.39
N ASP A 320 -48.18 -9.88 8.94
CA ASP A 320 -48.90 -10.18 10.19
C ASP A 320 -48.00 -10.46 11.41
N SER A 321 -46.71 -10.14 11.38
CA SER A 321 -45.82 -10.40 12.53
C SER A 321 -45.04 -9.18 13.04
N LEU A 322 -45.63 -7.98 12.96
CA LEU A 322 -45.02 -6.78 13.54
C LEU A 322 -44.98 -6.83 15.08
N ASP A 323 -45.90 -7.57 15.70
CA ASP A 323 -46.07 -7.61 17.16
C ASP A 323 -44.95 -8.39 17.89
N GLU A 324 -44.29 -9.37 17.26
CA GLU A 324 -43.21 -10.12 17.93
C GLU A 324 -41.84 -9.43 17.85
N SER A 325 -41.62 -8.50 16.92
CA SER A 325 -40.29 -7.93 16.66
C SER A 325 -39.79 -6.96 17.74
N PHE A 326 -40.70 -6.33 18.50
CA PHE A 326 -40.30 -5.33 19.50
C PHE A 326 -40.03 -5.93 20.88
N ASN A 327 -40.58 -7.11 21.19
CA ASN A 327 -40.42 -7.77 22.48
C ASN A 327 -39.04 -8.43 22.70
N SER A 328 -38.19 -8.53 21.67
CA SER A 328 -36.90 -9.23 21.77
C SER A 328 -35.67 -8.31 21.83
N LEU A 329 -35.82 -7.02 22.18
CA LEU A 329 -34.69 -6.14 22.45
C LEU A 329 -33.92 -6.63 23.69
N ARG A 330 -32.94 -7.51 23.47
CA ARG A 330 -32.00 -7.98 24.50
C ARG A 330 -31.02 -6.86 24.84
N ILE A 331 -31.41 -6.01 25.79
CA ILE A 331 -30.54 -4.99 26.37
C ILE A 331 -29.74 -5.66 27.49
N GLN A 332 -28.43 -5.39 27.56
CA GLN A 332 -27.58 -5.88 28.65
C GLN A 332 -27.21 -4.72 29.57
N ASP A 333 -27.15 -5.00 30.87
CA ASP A 333 -26.67 -4.04 31.87
C ASP A 333 -25.15 -3.81 31.74
N THR A 334 -24.63 -2.85 32.51
CA THR A 334 -23.18 -2.52 32.56
C THR A 334 -22.30 -3.73 32.94
N PHE A 335 -22.88 -4.75 33.56
CA PHE A 335 -22.19 -5.97 33.99
C PHE A 335 -22.47 -7.17 33.06
N GLY A 336 -23.06 -6.93 31.88
CA GLY A 336 -23.31 -7.95 30.86
C GLY A 336 -24.47 -8.90 31.15
N LYS A 337 -25.30 -8.64 32.16
CA LYS A 337 -26.53 -9.42 32.41
C LYS A 337 -27.64 -8.97 31.46
N THR A 338 -28.35 -9.92 30.89
CA THR A 338 -29.48 -9.63 30.00
C THR A 338 -30.65 -9.10 30.80
N ILE A 339 -31.04 -7.86 30.55
CA ILE A 339 -32.26 -7.26 31.08
C ILE A 339 -33.40 -7.69 30.15
N VAL A 340 -34.36 -8.45 30.68
CA VAL A 340 -35.59 -8.78 29.96
C VAL A 340 -36.50 -7.55 30.05
N PHE A 341 -36.66 -6.86 28.92
CA PHE A 341 -37.41 -5.61 28.86
C PHE A 341 -38.88 -5.92 28.50
N ASN A 342 -39.77 -5.87 29.48
CA ASN A 342 -41.21 -5.93 29.21
C ASN A 342 -41.71 -4.51 28.93
N VAL A 343 -41.79 -4.15 27.64
CA VAL A 343 -42.16 -2.80 27.20
C VAL A 343 -43.53 -2.40 27.77
N THR A 344 -44.51 -3.31 27.74
CA THR A 344 -45.89 -3.02 28.17
C THR A 344 -45.98 -2.64 29.64
N GLU A 345 -45.19 -3.29 30.50
CA GLU A 345 -45.15 -3.04 31.94
C GLU A 345 -44.45 -1.71 32.27
N GLN A 346 -43.36 -1.38 31.56
CA GLN A 346 -42.69 -0.11 31.79
C GLN A 346 -43.45 1.08 31.21
N THR A 347 -44.08 0.93 30.05
CA THR A 347 -44.89 1.98 29.44
C THR A 347 -46.09 2.29 30.32
N SER A 348 -46.80 1.28 30.83
CA SER A 348 -47.88 1.48 31.80
C SER A 348 -47.38 2.16 33.07
N THR A 349 -46.27 1.70 33.66
CA THR A 349 -45.69 2.33 34.86
C THR A 349 -45.28 3.79 34.61
N TYR A 350 -44.73 4.11 33.44
CA TYR A 350 -44.30 5.46 33.10
C TYR A 350 -45.50 6.39 32.96
N PHE A 351 -46.55 5.97 32.24
CA PHE A 351 -47.77 6.76 32.10
C PHE A 351 -48.52 6.91 33.41
N GLU A 352 -48.58 5.88 34.25
CA GLU A 352 -49.21 5.95 35.57
C GLU A 352 -48.47 6.94 36.51
N LYS A 353 -47.13 6.99 36.42
CA LYS A 353 -46.32 8.01 37.13
C LYS A 353 -46.53 9.42 36.56
N LEU A 354 -46.72 9.53 35.25
CA LEU A 354 -46.98 10.80 34.59
C LEU A 354 -48.35 11.35 35.01
N ASP A 355 -49.37 10.48 35.04
CA ASP A 355 -50.72 10.82 35.49
C ASP A 355 -50.73 11.26 36.96
N ARG A 356 -49.99 10.56 37.84
CA ARG A 356 -49.82 10.98 39.25
C ARG A 356 -49.03 12.27 39.44
N ALA A 357 -48.19 12.66 38.49
CA ALA A 357 -47.45 13.91 38.55
C ALA A 357 -48.27 15.09 38.04
N TRP A 358 -49.32 14.80 37.25
CA TRP A 358 -50.21 15.80 36.63
C TRP A 358 -51.54 15.96 37.39
N SER A 359 -51.85 15.03 38.29
CA SER A 359 -52.90 15.15 39.32
C SER A 359 -52.32 15.65 40.63
#